data_AF-A0A1Y1LHW6-F1
#
_entry.id   AF-A0A1Y1LHW6-F1
#
_cell.length_a   1.000
_cell.length_b   1.000
_cell.length_c   1.000
_cell.angle_alpha   90.00
_cell.angle_beta   90.00
_cell.angle_gamma   90.00
#
_symmetry.space_group_name_H-M   'P 1'
#
loop_
_entity.id
_entity.type
_entity.pdbx_description
1 polymer ?
#
loop_
_entity_poly.entity_id
_entity_poly.type
_entity_poly.pdbx_seq_one_letter_code
_entity_poly.pdbx_strand_id
1 'polypeptide(L)'
;MPEDASLSVRPGTAFKTKGAVAVCFMLFGTSFLFVTAHLTAHQEKVKERVSDITKIVNSLDLPRALPLKTKNKDVTQNFDYVFWSGDLNFRLTTPRTKVLEWLSKTSFPLPAHLPHGYLHNDQLCSVLSDGAAFKGFLEANITFPPTYKYDPGTQTFDTSSKQRTPAYTDRILYKQRATRRLSGQLETVPLQCLIYDSVPSITTSDHKPVWGVFRGHLRPGLDTIPLAAGLFNREVYMEGLRRRATLLSFDRNGSAVCSIQ
;
A
#
# COMPACT_ATOMS: atom_id res chain seq x y z
N MET A 1 -8.65 -20.72 1.65
CA MET A 1 -7.68 -20.43 2.72
C MET A 1 -6.79 -19.28 2.25
N PRO A 2 -6.33 -18.41 3.16
CA PRO A 2 -5.29 -17.44 2.81
C PRO A 2 -4.00 -18.15 2.38
N GLU A 3 -3.34 -17.61 1.36
CA GLU A 3 -2.02 -18.03 0.90
C GLU A 3 -1.08 -16.84 0.91
N ASP A 4 0.17 -17.05 1.30
CA ASP A 4 1.19 -16.00 1.29
C ASP A 4 2.39 -16.36 0.41
N ALA A 5 3.18 -15.36 0.04
CA ALA A 5 4.45 -15.52 -0.66
C ALA A 5 5.38 -14.35 -0.31
N SER A 6 6.70 -14.59 -0.33
CA SER A 6 7.70 -13.54 -0.15
C SER A 6 8.79 -13.64 -1.22
N LEU A 7 9.30 -12.49 -1.65
CA LEU A 7 10.34 -12.39 -2.66
C LEU A 7 11.38 -11.34 -2.24
N SER A 8 12.67 -11.68 -2.36
CA SER A 8 13.76 -10.70 -2.30
C SER A 8 14.16 -10.26 -3.70
N VAL A 9 14.34 -8.95 -3.91
CA VAL A 9 14.75 -8.40 -5.21
C VAL A 9 16.25 -8.07 -5.29
N ARG A 10 16.98 -8.16 -4.18
CA ARG A 10 18.44 -7.99 -4.15
C ARG A 10 19.18 -9.33 -4.33
N PRO A 11 20.06 -9.47 -5.33
CA PRO A 11 20.97 -10.61 -5.45
C PRO A 11 22.08 -10.55 -4.40
N GLY A 12 22.50 -11.70 -3.87
CA GLY A 12 23.82 -11.86 -3.25
C GLY A 12 24.05 -11.29 -1.85
N THR A 13 23.03 -10.77 -1.15
CA THR A 13 23.18 -10.35 0.26
C THR A 13 22.55 -11.37 1.21
N ALA A 14 23.27 -11.80 2.25
CA ALA A 14 22.75 -12.67 3.31
C ALA A 14 21.49 -12.09 4.00
N PHE A 15 21.32 -10.76 3.96
CA PHE A 15 20.16 -10.05 4.49
C PHE A 15 19.23 -9.56 3.38
N LYS A 16 17.97 -10.03 3.40
CA LYS A 16 16.91 -9.60 2.48
C LYS A 16 16.33 -8.27 2.95
N THR A 17 16.78 -7.14 2.38
CA THR A 17 16.35 -5.79 2.81
C THR A 17 15.35 -5.10 1.87
N LYS A 18 15.11 -5.69 0.68
CA LYS A 18 14.22 -5.17 -0.35
C LYS A 18 13.50 -6.32 -1.04
N GLY A 19 12.22 -6.14 -1.31
CA GLY A 19 11.38 -7.23 -1.77
C GLY A 19 9.91 -6.95 -1.60
N ALA A 20 9.11 -8.01 -1.66
CA ALA A 20 7.69 -7.97 -1.37
C ALA A 20 7.25 -9.17 -0.55
N VAL A 21 6.21 -8.96 0.24
CA VAL A 21 5.40 -10.02 0.84
C VAL A 21 3.99 -9.84 0.30
N ALA A 22 3.34 -10.93 -0.04
CA ALA A 22 1.98 -10.92 -0.55
C ALA A 22 1.12 -11.92 0.20
N VAL A 23 -0.15 -11.58 0.38
CA VAL A 23 -1.20 -12.48 0.87
C VAL A 23 -2.37 -12.41 -0.11
N CYS A 24 -2.93 -13.55 -0.45
CA CYS A 24 -4.14 -13.64 -1.23
C CYS A 24 -5.18 -14.54 -0.59
N PHE A 25 -6.45 -14.26 -0.84
CA PHE A 25 -7.57 -15.10 -0.41
C PHE A 25 -8.79 -14.83 -1.29
N MET A 26 -9.80 -15.68 -1.15
CA MET A 26 -11.13 -15.42 -1.68
C MET A 26 -12.07 -15.09 -0.53
N LEU A 27 -12.89 -14.07 -0.75
CA LEU A 27 -14.03 -13.75 0.10
C LEU A 27 -15.29 -13.87 -0.77
N PHE A 28 -16.13 -14.85 -0.45
CA PHE A 28 -17.18 -15.33 -1.36
C PHE A 28 -16.59 -15.67 -2.74
N GLY A 29 -17.17 -15.16 -3.83
CA GLY A 29 -16.71 -15.34 -5.21
C GLY A 29 -15.77 -14.26 -5.71
N THR A 30 -15.19 -13.46 -4.82
CA THR A 30 -14.25 -12.39 -5.18
C THR A 30 -12.87 -12.70 -4.61
N SER A 31 -11.85 -12.71 -5.48
CA SER A 31 -10.47 -12.96 -5.10
C SER A 31 -9.68 -11.66 -4.86
N PHE A 32 -8.88 -11.68 -3.81
CA PHE A 32 -8.08 -10.56 -3.33
C PHE A 32 -6.60 -10.92 -3.33
N LEU A 33 -5.76 -9.96 -3.74
CA LEU A 33 -4.31 -9.99 -3.55
C LEU A 33 -3.88 -8.70 -2.85
N PHE A 34 -3.17 -8.84 -1.75
CA PHE A 34 -2.50 -7.75 -1.05
C PHE A 34 -1.00 -7.95 -1.18
N VAL A 35 -0.30 -6.97 -1.74
CA VAL A 35 1.16 -6.96 -1.86
C VAL A 35 1.69 -5.80 -1.02
N THR A 36 2.60 -6.06 -0.09
CA THR A 36 3.44 -5.02 0.52
C THR A 36 4.84 -5.12 -0.03
N ALA A 37 5.42 -3.99 -0.47
CA ALA A 37 6.76 -3.95 -1.04
C ALA A 37 7.64 -2.89 -0.37
N HIS A 38 8.93 -3.21 -0.27
CA HIS A 38 9.98 -2.26 0.08
C HIS A 38 10.98 -2.23 -1.08
N LEU A 39 10.88 -1.21 -1.93
CA LEU A 39 11.62 -1.12 -3.20
C LEU A 39 12.95 -0.38 -3.05
N THR A 40 13.82 -0.50 -4.07
CA THR A 40 15.15 0.12 -4.06
C THR A 40 15.10 1.62 -3.73
N ALA A 41 15.84 2.01 -2.69
CA ALA A 41 15.92 3.37 -2.18
C ALA A 41 16.84 4.27 -3.03
N HIS A 42 16.84 5.57 -2.70
CA HIS A 42 17.55 6.67 -3.36
C HIS A 42 16.86 7.22 -4.61
N GLN A 43 17.00 8.53 -4.82
CA GLN A 43 16.28 9.28 -5.85
C GLN A 43 16.59 8.79 -7.26
N GLU A 44 17.84 8.39 -7.52
CA GLU A 44 18.34 8.11 -8.89
C GLU A 44 17.96 6.71 -9.37
N LYS A 45 17.36 5.89 -8.50
CA LYS A 45 17.15 4.45 -8.68
C LYS A 45 15.77 4.08 -9.25
N VAL A 46 15.21 4.95 -10.09
CA VAL A 46 13.88 4.74 -10.72
C VAL A 46 13.87 3.45 -11.55
N LYS A 47 14.91 3.24 -12.37
CA LYS A 47 15.01 2.05 -13.24
C LYS A 47 15.06 0.76 -12.41
N GLU A 48 15.79 0.77 -11.31
CA GLU A 48 15.88 -0.35 -10.39
C GLU A 48 14.54 -0.63 -9.70
N ARG A 49 13.80 0.41 -9.26
CA ARG A 49 12.43 0.22 -8.73
C ARG A 49 11.48 -0.41 -9.76
N VAL A 50 11.51 0.04 -11.01
CA VAL A 50 10.73 -0.56 -12.10
C VAL A 50 11.11 -2.02 -12.33
N SER A 51 12.42 -2.33 -12.28
CA SER A 51 12.92 -3.72 -12.36
C SER A 51 12.45 -4.57 -11.18
N ASP A 52 12.49 -4.03 -9.96
CA ASP A 52 12.01 -4.70 -8.74
C ASP A 52 10.53 -5.06 -8.88
N ILE A 53 9.68 -4.10 -9.31
CA ILE A 53 8.25 -4.32 -9.54
C ILE A 53 8.04 -5.42 -10.58
N THR A 54 8.77 -5.37 -11.70
CA THR A 54 8.68 -6.38 -12.76
C THR A 54 9.05 -7.77 -12.25
N LYS A 55 10.09 -7.89 -11.41
CA LYS A 55 10.48 -9.16 -10.79
C LYS A 55 9.40 -9.67 -9.84
N ILE A 56 8.87 -8.80 -8.97
CA ILE A 56 7.81 -9.17 -8.01
C ILE A 56 6.59 -9.70 -8.74
N VAL A 57 6.10 -8.96 -9.73
CA VAL A 57 4.92 -9.33 -10.52
C VAL A 57 5.07 -10.70 -11.21
N ASN A 58 6.26 -11.00 -11.72
CA ASN A 58 6.52 -12.23 -12.48
C ASN A 58 6.92 -13.44 -11.62
N SER A 59 7.33 -13.23 -10.36
CA SER A 59 7.91 -14.29 -9.52
C SER A 59 7.06 -14.68 -8.32
N LEU A 60 6.08 -13.86 -7.92
CA LEU A 60 5.13 -14.24 -6.88
C LEU A 60 4.22 -15.35 -7.41
N ASP A 61 4.42 -16.56 -6.90
CA ASP A 61 3.61 -17.72 -7.27
C ASP A 61 2.32 -17.79 -6.44
N LEU A 62 1.33 -16.97 -6.83
CA LEU A 62 -0.01 -16.92 -6.21
C LEU A 62 -1.12 -16.80 -7.27
N PRO A 63 -2.33 -17.33 -7.01
CA PRO A 63 -2.64 -18.31 -5.96
C PRO A 63 -2.12 -19.71 -6.37
N ARG A 64 -1.88 -20.61 -5.42
CA ARG A 64 -1.43 -22.00 -5.69
C ARG A 64 -2.55 -23.00 -5.46
N ALA A 65 -3.37 -22.80 -4.44
CA ALA A 65 -4.43 -23.73 -4.07
C ALA A 65 -5.78 -23.44 -4.76
N LEU A 66 -5.95 -22.25 -5.34
CA LEU A 66 -7.17 -21.89 -6.06
C LEU A 66 -7.14 -22.42 -7.51
N PRO A 67 -8.18 -23.16 -7.96
CA PRO A 67 -8.24 -23.67 -9.33
C PRO A 67 -8.54 -22.52 -10.31
N LEU A 68 -7.49 -21.90 -10.84
CA LEU A 68 -7.60 -20.96 -11.95
C LEU A 68 -7.56 -21.73 -13.28
N LYS A 69 -8.55 -21.50 -14.16
CA LYS A 69 -8.57 -22.10 -15.50
C LYS A 69 -7.32 -21.75 -16.32
N THR A 70 -6.83 -20.53 -16.16
CA THR A 70 -5.57 -20.05 -16.73
C THR A 70 -4.88 -19.12 -15.73
N LYS A 71 -3.58 -19.36 -15.47
CA LYS A 71 -2.77 -18.52 -14.60
C LYS A 71 -1.89 -17.61 -15.45
N ASN A 72 -2.05 -16.31 -15.29
CA ASN A 72 -1.20 -15.32 -15.94
C ASN A 72 0.16 -15.26 -15.21
N LYS A 73 1.23 -15.03 -15.98
CA LYS A 73 2.58 -14.80 -15.43
C LYS A 73 2.65 -13.54 -14.58
N ASP A 74 1.89 -12.51 -14.96
CA ASP A 74 1.65 -11.35 -14.10
C ASP A 74 0.64 -11.74 -13.02
N VAL A 75 1.15 -11.95 -11.80
CA VAL A 75 0.35 -12.34 -10.63
C VAL A 75 -0.84 -11.40 -10.40
N THR A 76 -0.73 -10.12 -10.76
CA THR A 76 -1.77 -9.10 -10.53
C THR A 76 -2.95 -9.22 -11.49
N GLN A 77 -2.87 -10.08 -12.51
CA GLN A 77 -4.00 -10.37 -13.42
C GLN A 77 -4.85 -11.55 -12.93
N ASN A 78 -4.35 -12.30 -11.95
CA ASN A 78 -4.99 -13.53 -11.48
C ASN A 78 -6.13 -13.27 -10.47
N PHE A 79 -6.25 -12.04 -9.96
CA PHE A 79 -7.18 -11.67 -8.88
C PHE A 79 -8.21 -10.63 -9.34
N ASP A 80 -9.38 -10.60 -8.69
CA ASP A 80 -10.41 -9.60 -8.97
C ASP A 80 -10.02 -8.22 -8.43
N TYR A 81 -9.55 -8.18 -7.18
CA TYR A 81 -9.03 -6.98 -6.53
C TYR A 81 -7.58 -7.18 -6.13
N VAL A 82 -6.73 -6.21 -6.50
CA VAL A 82 -5.33 -6.17 -6.11
C VAL A 82 -5.04 -4.86 -5.41
N PHE A 83 -4.44 -4.95 -4.22
CA PHE A 83 -3.91 -3.82 -3.47
C PHE A 83 -2.40 -3.98 -3.39
N TRP A 84 -1.68 -2.91 -3.71
CA TRP A 84 -0.23 -2.87 -3.63
C TRP A 84 0.19 -1.67 -2.80
N SER A 85 0.85 -1.90 -1.67
CA SER A 85 1.24 -0.85 -0.75
C SER A 85 2.67 -1.00 -0.23
N GLY A 86 3.15 0.00 0.51
CA GLY A 86 4.43 -0.05 1.23
C GLY A 86 5.37 1.09 0.87
N ASP A 87 6.63 0.98 1.31
CA ASP A 87 7.70 1.92 0.97
C ASP A 87 8.21 1.63 -0.45
N LEU A 88 7.54 2.27 -1.42
CA LEU A 88 7.89 2.17 -2.83
C LEU A 88 9.09 3.04 -3.19
N ASN A 89 9.57 3.89 -2.26
CA ASN A 89 10.80 4.66 -2.38
C ASN A 89 10.91 5.63 -3.57
N PHE A 90 9.82 5.91 -4.28
CA PHE A 90 9.77 6.98 -5.29
C PHE A 90 9.88 8.34 -4.61
N ARG A 91 10.56 9.28 -5.29
CA ARG A 91 10.92 10.59 -4.73
C ARG A 91 10.35 11.71 -5.58
N LEU A 92 10.29 12.91 -5.00
CA LEU A 92 10.12 14.14 -5.76
C LEU A 92 11.44 14.48 -6.46
N THR A 93 11.38 14.84 -7.75
CA THR A 93 12.54 15.32 -8.50
C THR A 93 12.87 16.78 -8.19
N THR A 94 11.94 17.50 -7.55
CA THR A 94 12.09 18.90 -7.15
C THR A 94 13.23 19.07 -6.12
N PRO A 95 14.06 20.13 -6.25
CA PRO A 95 15.06 20.48 -5.24
C PRO A 95 14.47 20.66 -3.83
N ARG A 96 15.17 20.16 -2.81
CA ARG A 96 14.75 20.22 -1.40
C ARG A 96 14.30 21.60 -0.94
N THR A 97 15.04 22.65 -1.29
CA THR A 97 14.74 24.02 -0.88
C THR A 97 13.35 24.46 -1.36
N LYS A 98 13.00 24.17 -2.61
CA LYS A 98 11.67 24.46 -3.17
C LYS A 98 10.57 23.63 -2.53
N VAL A 99 10.85 22.36 -2.23
CA VAL A 99 9.88 21.49 -1.52
C VAL A 99 9.60 22.02 -0.13
N LEU A 100 10.63 22.42 0.63
CA LEU A 100 10.46 23.00 1.97
C LEU A 100 9.75 24.36 1.94
N GLU A 101 10.07 25.21 0.97
CA GLU A 101 9.38 26.49 0.77
C GLU A 101 7.88 26.29 0.46
N TRP A 102 7.57 25.29 -0.36
CA TRP A 102 6.19 24.95 -0.65
C TRP A 102 5.48 24.42 0.60
N LEU A 103 6.11 23.52 1.36
CA LEU A 103 5.55 22.95 2.58
C LEU A 103 5.28 24.01 3.65
N SER A 104 6.12 25.03 3.78
CA SER A 104 5.90 26.11 4.74
C SER A 104 4.73 27.03 4.38
N LYS A 105 4.34 27.06 3.11
CA LYS A 105 3.24 27.89 2.57
C LYS A 105 1.95 27.10 2.33
N THR A 106 1.96 25.78 2.51
CA THR A 106 0.84 24.90 2.14
C THR A 106 0.14 24.36 3.38
N SER A 107 -1.18 24.48 3.38
CA SER A 107 -2.03 23.80 4.36
C SER A 107 -2.47 22.44 3.81
N PHE A 108 -2.60 21.46 4.71
CA PHE A 108 -3.07 20.11 4.41
C PHE A 108 -4.36 19.82 5.19
N PRO A 109 -5.33 19.06 4.65
CA PRO A 109 -5.36 18.49 3.30
C PRO A 109 -5.27 19.54 2.18
N LEU A 110 -4.69 19.17 1.03
CA LEU A 110 -4.47 20.10 -0.08
C LEU A 110 -5.79 20.81 -0.48
N PRO A 111 -5.76 22.13 -0.68
CA PRO A 111 -6.97 22.87 -1.05
C PRO A 111 -7.39 22.54 -2.49
N ALA A 112 -8.69 22.68 -2.78
CA ALA A 112 -9.26 22.30 -4.07
C ALA A 112 -8.60 22.97 -5.30
N HIS A 113 -8.03 24.16 -5.14
CA HIS A 113 -7.33 24.89 -6.21
C HIS A 113 -5.89 24.38 -6.46
N LEU A 114 -5.35 23.53 -5.58
CA LEU A 114 -4.03 22.90 -5.72
C LEU A 114 -4.16 21.37 -5.52
N PRO A 115 -4.94 20.67 -6.37
CA PRO A 115 -5.34 19.29 -6.11
C PRO A 115 -4.20 18.27 -6.18
N HIS A 116 -3.04 18.66 -6.73
CA HIS A 116 -1.89 17.77 -6.93
C HIS A 116 -0.59 18.27 -6.32
N GLY A 117 -0.55 19.49 -5.74
CA GLY A 117 0.67 20.06 -5.16
C GLY A 117 1.91 19.85 -6.05
N TYR A 118 2.92 19.18 -5.50
CA TYR A 118 4.17 18.82 -6.19
C TYR A 118 4.18 17.43 -6.84
N LEU A 119 3.04 16.72 -6.89
CA LEU A 119 2.97 15.37 -7.46
C LEU A 119 3.25 15.32 -8.97
N HIS A 120 3.18 16.45 -9.67
CA HIS A 120 3.63 16.54 -11.07
C HIS A 120 5.13 16.24 -11.23
N ASN A 121 5.92 16.39 -10.16
CA ASN A 121 7.34 16.03 -10.10
C ASN A 121 7.59 14.73 -9.31
N ASP A 122 6.54 13.97 -8.99
CA ASP A 122 6.66 12.68 -8.31
C ASP A 122 7.00 11.58 -9.31
N GLN A 123 8.08 10.85 -9.02
CA GLN A 123 8.56 9.79 -9.91
C GLN A 123 7.56 8.63 -10.09
N LEU A 124 6.74 8.30 -9.08
CA LEU A 124 5.74 7.24 -9.23
C LEU A 124 4.61 7.71 -10.16
N CYS A 125 4.16 8.96 -10.01
CA CYS A 125 3.18 9.56 -10.93
C CYS A 125 3.66 9.50 -12.39
N SER A 126 4.93 9.84 -12.66
CA SER A 126 5.51 9.69 -14.00
C SER A 126 5.53 8.23 -14.47
N VAL A 127 5.98 7.29 -13.62
CA VAL A 127 6.02 5.85 -13.95
C VAL A 127 4.64 5.28 -14.27
N LEU A 128 3.60 5.71 -13.55
CA LEU A 128 2.20 5.33 -13.81
C LEU A 128 1.70 5.91 -15.13
N SER A 129 1.95 7.20 -15.37
CA SER A 129 1.56 7.89 -16.60
C SER A 129 2.20 7.28 -17.86
N ASP A 130 3.49 6.95 -17.77
CA ASP A 130 4.25 6.35 -18.88
C ASP A 130 3.93 4.86 -19.09
N GLY A 131 3.22 4.24 -18.14
CA GLY A 131 2.93 2.81 -18.16
C GLY A 131 4.16 1.92 -17.98
N ALA A 132 5.25 2.45 -17.42
CA ALA A 132 6.52 1.73 -17.26
C ALA A 132 6.46 0.64 -16.17
N ALA A 133 5.57 0.79 -15.19
CA ALA A 133 5.23 -0.22 -14.19
C ALA A 133 3.77 -0.08 -13.77
N PHE A 134 3.27 -1.01 -12.93
CA PHE A 134 1.92 -0.93 -12.35
C PHE A 134 0.79 -0.79 -13.39
N LYS A 135 0.91 -1.48 -14.53
CA LYS A 135 -0.09 -1.40 -15.61
C LYS A 135 -1.51 -1.74 -15.12
N GLY A 136 -2.41 -0.78 -15.30
CA GLY A 136 -3.82 -0.88 -14.91
C GLY A 136 -4.11 -0.66 -13.42
N PHE A 137 -3.10 -0.29 -12.63
CA PHE A 137 -3.33 0.20 -11.28
C PHE A 137 -3.75 1.67 -11.30
N LEU A 138 -4.48 2.05 -10.26
CA LEU A 138 -4.88 3.40 -9.92
C LEU A 138 -4.31 3.75 -8.55
N GLU A 139 -4.14 5.04 -8.30
CA GLU A 139 -3.83 5.60 -6.99
C GLU A 139 -4.85 6.72 -6.71
N ALA A 140 -5.33 6.83 -5.48
CA ALA A 140 -6.24 7.90 -5.10
C ALA A 140 -5.48 9.24 -4.98
N ASN A 141 -6.19 10.36 -5.08
CA ASN A 141 -5.57 11.67 -4.94
C ASN A 141 -4.89 11.80 -3.57
N ILE A 142 -3.60 12.15 -3.58
CA ILE A 142 -2.85 12.45 -2.37
C ILE A 142 -3.11 13.91 -2.01
N THR A 143 -3.72 14.11 -0.85
CA THR A 143 -4.00 15.43 -0.28
C THR A 143 -3.23 15.69 1.01
N PHE A 144 -2.46 14.72 1.50
CA PHE A 144 -1.66 14.79 2.73
C PHE A 144 -0.20 15.18 2.42
N PRO A 145 0.61 15.60 3.42
CA PRO A 145 2.00 15.99 3.19
C PRO A 145 2.93 14.80 2.90
N PRO A 146 4.16 15.03 2.39
CA PRO A 146 5.15 13.97 2.21
C PRO A 146 5.39 13.16 3.48
N THR A 147 5.47 11.84 3.35
CA THR A 147 5.53 10.90 4.47
C THR A 147 6.96 10.57 4.91
N TYR A 148 7.96 11.03 4.16
CA TYR A 148 9.39 10.82 4.40
C TYR A 148 10.16 12.09 4.03
N LYS A 149 11.32 12.42 4.61
CA LYS A 149 11.97 11.82 5.77
C LYS A 149 11.84 12.78 6.95
N TYR A 150 11.40 12.27 8.10
CA TYR A 150 11.31 13.02 9.35
C TYR A 150 12.47 12.68 10.30
N ASP A 151 12.77 13.59 11.21
CA ASP A 151 13.57 13.26 12.39
C ASP A 151 12.68 12.46 13.38
N PRO A 152 13.06 11.23 13.78
CA PRO A 152 12.25 10.41 14.67
C PRO A 152 11.92 11.15 15.98
N GLY A 153 10.68 10.98 16.43
CA GLY A 153 10.09 11.66 17.58
C GLY A 153 9.47 13.03 17.24
N THR A 154 9.59 13.51 16.00
CA THR A 154 9.20 14.89 15.63
C THR A 154 8.31 14.96 14.37
N GLN A 155 7.86 16.19 14.08
CA GLN A 155 7.25 16.60 12.81
C GLN A 155 8.22 17.34 11.90
N THR A 156 9.50 17.39 12.26
CA THR A 156 10.54 18.11 11.53
C THR A 156 11.12 17.22 10.43
N PHE A 157 11.25 17.74 9.21
CA PHE A 157 11.91 17.03 8.13
C PHE A 157 13.43 16.96 8.33
N ASP A 158 14.04 15.87 7.86
CA ASP A 158 15.45 15.47 8.04
C ASP A 158 16.43 16.62 8.24
N THR A 159 16.90 16.81 9.47
CA THR A 159 17.93 17.81 9.82
C THR A 159 19.34 17.23 9.79
N SER A 160 19.50 15.93 9.50
CA SER A 160 20.81 15.29 9.40
C SER A 160 21.65 15.89 8.27
N SER A 161 22.95 15.57 8.24
CA SER A 161 23.87 15.97 7.17
C SER A 161 23.45 15.47 5.77
N LYS A 162 22.56 14.48 5.70
CA LYS A 162 22.06 13.91 4.44
C LYS A 162 20.97 14.74 3.78
N GLN A 163 20.30 15.62 4.55
CA GLN A 163 19.28 16.57 4.07
C GLN A 163 18.37 15.99 2.98
N ARG A 164 17.72 14.85 3.26
CA ARG A 164 16.87 14.17 2.29
C ARG A 164 15.67 15.03 1.91
N THR A 165 15.44 15.24 0.62
CA THR A 165 14.22 15.91 0.13
C THR A 165 12.97 15.18 0.64
N PRO A 166 11.96 15.92 1.18
CA PRO A 166 10.69 15.30 1.52
C PRO A 166 10.05 14.59 0.30
N ALA A 167 9.48 13.41 0.50
CA ALA A 167 8.94 12.57 -0.57
C ALA A 167 7.75 11.72 -0.11
N TYR A 168 6.93 11.30 -1.08
CA TYR A 168 5.83 10.35 -0.92
C TYR A 168 6.33 8.94 -1.21
N THR A 169 7.12 8.41 -0.28
CA THR A 169 7.71 7.07 -0.40
C THR A 169 6.70 5.96 -0.14
N ASP A 170 5.74 6.22 0.74
CA ASP A 170 4.76 5.25 1.23
C ASP A 170 3.45 5.42 0.47
N ARG A 171 3.02 4.38 -0.26
CA ARG A 171 1.94 4.50 -1.25
C ARG A 171 0.97 3.33 -1.17
N ILE A 172 -0.26 3.55 -1.63
CA ILE A 172 -1.29 2.51 -1.79
C ILE A 172 -1.88 2.63 -3.20
N LEU A 173 -1.58 1.64 -4.03
CA LEU A 173 -2.16 1.49 -5.36
C LEU A 173 -3.19 0.35 -5.32
N TYR A 174 -4.18 0.45 -6.19
CA TYR A 174 -5.23 -0.56 -6.30
C TYR A 174 -5.58 -0.84 -7.75
N LYS A 175 -6.09 -2.03 -8.01
CA LYS A 175 -6.49 -2.48 -9.35
C LYS A 175 -7.70 -3.39 -9.22
N GLN A 176 -8.63 -3.19 -10.14
CA GLN A 176 -9.75 -4.10 -10.35
C GLN A 176 -9.59 -4.77 -11.71
N ARG A 177 -9.75 -6.09 -11.75
CA ARG A 177 -9.77 -6.82 -13.01
C ARG A 177 -10.98 -6.42 -13.83
N ALA A 178 -10.75 -6.02 -15.08
CA ALA A 178 -11.82 -5.72 -16.00
C ALA A 178 -12.59 -7.02 -16.34
N THR A 179 -13.82 -7.15 -15.84
CA THR A 179 -14.74 -8.21 -16.25
C THR A 179 -15.55 -7.73 -17.44
N ARG A 180 -15.12 -8.03 -18.67
CA ARG A 180 -15.95 -7.83 -19.86
C ARG A 180 -16.80 -9.09 -20.09
N ARG A 181 -18.12 -8.96 -20.18
CA ARG A 181 -18.95 -9.98 -20.84
C ARG A 181 -18.78 -9.87 -22.36
N LEU A 182 -19.06 -10.97 -23.06
CA LEU A 182 -19.20 -11.02 -24.52
C LEU A 182 -20.24 -10.02 -25.07
N SER A 183 -21.14 -9.50 -24.21
CA SER A 183 -22.16 -8.48 -24.54
C SER A 183 -21.68 -7.03 -24.42
N GLY A 184 -20.40 -6.77 -24.12
CA GLY A 184 -19.82 -5.41 -24.19
C GLY A 184 -20.13 -4.46 -23.02
N GLN A 185 -21.03 -4.81 -22.09
CA GLN A 185 -21.29 -4.01 -20.89
C GLN A 185 -20.37 -4.38 -19.71
N LEU A 186 -19.85 -3.36 -19.02
CA LEU A 186 -19.07 -3.49 -17.79
C LEU A 186 -20.05 -3.66 -16.62
N GLU A 187 -20.21 -4.89 -16.12
CA GLU A 187 -21.20 -5.22 -15.09
C GLU A 187 -20.76 -4.83 -13.67
N THR A 188 -19.46 -4.60 -13.44
CA THR A 188 -18.92 -4.43 -12.09
C THR A 188 -18.79 -2.96 -11.69
N VAL A 189 -19.43 -2.61 -10.57
CA VAL A 189 -19.21 -1.33 -9.89
C VAL A 189 -17.71 -1.16 -9.64
N PRO A 190 -17.11 -0.02 -10.00
CA PRO A 190 -15.68 0.18 -9.83
C PRO A 190 -15.31 0.19 -8.34
N LEU A 191 -14.13 -0.34 -8.03
CA LEU A 191 -13.49 -0.27 -6.73
C LEU A 191 -13.23 1.20 -6.42
N GLN A 192 -13.83 1.68 -5.34
CA GLN A 192 -13.75 3.09 -4.93
C GLN A 192 -12.80 3.21 -3.75
N CYS A 193 -11.83 4.11 -3.86
CA CYS A 193 -11.12 4.61 -2.69
C CYS A 193 -11.95 5.73 -2.05
N LEU A 194 -12.37 5.53 -0.80
CA LEU A 194 -13.18 6.49 -0.04
C LEU A 194 -12.32 7.48 0.73
N ILE A 195 -11.19 7.00 1.28
CA ILE A 195 -10.24 7.79 2.07
C ILE A 195 -8.84 7.34 1.70
N TYR A 196 -7.91 8.29 1.59
CA TYR A 196 -6.49 8.04 1.42
C TYR A 196 -5.71 9.13 2.17
N ASP A 197 -5.05 8.75 3.27
CA ASP A 197 -4.43 9.73 4.17
C ASP A 197 -3.18 9.16 4.86
N SER A 198 -2.43 10.04 5.51
CA SER A 198 -1.33 9.72 6.40
C SER A 198 -1.72 9.91 7.87
N VAL A 199 -0.87 9.46 8.79
CA VAL A 199 -1.05 9.66 10.25
C VAL A 199 0.11 10.48 10.79
N PRO A 200 0.04 11.83 10.76
CA PRO A 200 1.14 12.69 11.19
C PRO A 200 1.46 12.57 12.69
N SER A 201 0.48 12.21 13.52
CA SER A 201 0.60 12.11 14.97
C SER A 201 1.53 10.98 15.43
N ILE A 202 1.78 9.97 14.58
CA ILE A 202 2.73 8.89 14.87
C ILE A 202 4.14 9.34 14.46
N THR A 203 5.01 9.50 15.46
CA THR A 203 6.36 10.08 15.26
C THR A 203 7.50 9.12 15.56
N THR A 204 7.25 7.88 15.94
CA THR A 204 8.30 6.91 16.32
C THR A 204 9.26 6.51 15.20
N SER A 205 8.90 6.80 13.95
CA SER A 205 9.66 6.50 12.73
C SER A 205 10.00 7.78 11.97
N ASP A 206 10.97 7.71 11.07
CA ASP A 206 11.25 8.73 10.07
C ASP A 206 10.25 8.71 8.89
N HIS A 207 9.34 7.74 8.88
CA HIS A 207 8.19 7.65 7.98
C HIS A 207 6.87 7.86 8.74
N LYS A 208 5.88 8.47 8.07
CA LYS A 208 4.51 8.56 8.56
C LYS A 208 3.67 7.41 8.00
N PRO A 209 2.86 6.71 8.83
CA PRO A 209 1.94 5.68 8.32
C PRO A 209 0.99 6.27 7.28
N VAL A 210 0.70 5.47 6.25
CA VAL A 210 -0.27 5.78 5.19
C VAL A 210 -1.34 4.71 5.18
N TRP A 211 -2.60 5.11 5.04
CA TRP A 211 -3.75 4.23 5.08
C TRP A 211 -4.80 4.65 4.06
N GLY A 212 -5.67 3.71 3.69
CA GLY A 212 -6.78 3.99 2.79
C GLY A 212 -7.98 3.08 3.06
N VAL A 213 -9.16 3.59 2.77
CA VAL A 213 -10.44 2.87 2.92
C VAL A 213 -11.04 2.66 1.54
N PHE A 214 -11.44 1.43 1.27
CA PHE A 214 -11.94 1.04 -0.05
C PHE A 214 -13.33 0.41 0.05
N ARG A 215 -14.17 0.70 -0.94
CA ARG A 215 -15.46 0.07 -1.16
C ARG A 215 -15.39 -0.72 -2.47
N GLY A 216 -15.53 -2.04 -2.36
CA GLY A 216 -15.61 -2.96 -3.48
C GLY A 216 -16.87 -3.82 -3.41
N HIS A 217 -17.29 -4.35 -4.56
CA HIS A 217 -18.44 -5.24 -4.66
C HIS A 217 -17.99 -6.71 -4.56
N LEU A 218 -18.66 -7.49 -3.71
CA LEU A 218 -18.40 -8.92 -3.57
C LEU A 218 -19.38 -9.73 -4.42
N ARG A 219 -18.89 -10.76 -5.10
CA ARG A 219 -19.75 -11.69 -5.85
C ARG A 219 -20.07 -12.89 -4.97
N PRO A 220 -21.25 -13.52 -5.13
CA PRO A 220 -21.52 -14.83 -4.54
C PRO A 220 -20.45 -15.86 -4.93
N GLY A 221 -20.09 -16.72 -3.98
CA GLY A 221 -19.09 -17.79 -4.18
C GLY A 221 -19.74 -19.17 -4.15
N LEU A 222 -18.89 -20.19 -4.33
CA LEU A 222 -19.23 -21.60 -4.14
C LEU A 222 -18.31 -22.19 -3.07
N ASP A 223 -18.81 -23.16 -2.33
CA ASP A 223 -18.06 -23.81 -1.23
C ASP A 223 -17.17 -24.97 -1.71
N THR A 224 -16.95 -25.09 -3.02
CA THR A 224 -16.13 -26.13 -3.66
C THR A 224 -14.63 -25.78 -3.67
N ILE A 225 -14.22 -24.76 -2.93
CA ILE A 225 -12.82 -24.31 -2.79
C ILE A 225 -12.34 -24.52 -1.35
N PRO A 226 -11.01 -24.60 -1.11
CA PRO A 226 -10.50 -24.70 0.26
C PRO A 226 -10.98 -23.53 1.14
N LEU A 227 -11.73 -23.83 2.20
CA LEU A 227 -12.31 -22.81 3.10
C LEU A 227 -11.36 -22.46 4.24
N ALA A 228 -11.41 -21.21 4.71
CA ALA A 228 -10.74 -20.85 5.97
C ALA A 228 -11.44 -21.50 7.18
N ALA A 229 -12.76 -21.70 7.11
CA ALA A 229 -13.56 -22.42 8.11
C ALA A 229 -13.28 -22.03 9.58
N GLY A 230 -13.14 -20.72 9.85
CA GLY A 230 -12.86 -20.22 11.20
C GLY A 230 -11.39 -20.28 11.62
N LEU A 231 -10.46 -20.47 10.68
CA LEU A 231 -9.02 -20.37 10.96
C LEU A 231 -8.61 -18.92 11.21
N PHE A 232 -8.04 -18.65 12.39
CA PHE A 232 -7.41 -17.38 12.76
C PHE A 232 -6.31 -17.61 13.79
N ASN A 233 -5.45 -16.60 14.02
CA ASN A 233 -4.45 -16.66 15.08
C ASN A 233 -5.11 -16.46 16.46
N ARG A 234 -5.46 -17.59 17.10
CA ARG A 234 -6.11 -17.60 18.41
C ARG A 234 -5.24 -17.01 19.51
N GLU A 235 -3.93 -17.20 19.47
CA GLU A 235 -3.02 -16.68 20.50
C GLU A 235 -2.99 -15.16 20.51
N VAL A 236 -2.87 -14.53 19.34
CA VAL A 236 -2.95 -13.07 19.18
C VAL A 236 -4.30 -12.54 19.65
N TYR A 237 -5.40 -13.24 19.30
CA TYR A 237 -6.73 -12.86 19.75
C TYR A 237 -6.87 -12.89 21.28
N MET A 238 -6.40 -13.98 21.92
CA MET A 238 -6.44 -14.13 23.38
C MET A 238 -5.55 -13.10 24.08
N GLU A 239 -4.36 -12.82 23.54
CA GLU A 239 -3.46 -11.80 24.08
C GLU A 239 -4.06 -10.39 23.97
N GLY A 240 -4.73 -10.08 22.85
CA GLY A 240 -5.48 -8.84 22.70
C GLY A 240 -6.61 -8.69 23.74
N LEU A 241 -7.31 -9.78 24.08
CA LEU A 241 -8.30 -9.77 25.16
C LEU A 241 -7.67 -9.51 26.53
N ARG A 242 -6.55 -10.17 26.84
CA ARG A 242 -5.84 -9.96 28.12
C ARG A 242 -5.42 -8.51 28.30
N ARG A 243 -4.79 -7.90 27.29
CA ARG A 243 -4.32 -6.51 27.36
C ARG A 243 -5.48 -5.51 27.56
N ARG A 244 -6.62 -5.72 26.89
CA ARG A 244 -7.82 -4.89 27.09
C ARG A 244 -8.37 -5.02 28.50
N ALA A 245 -8.44 -6.23 29.04
CA ALA A 245 -8.90 -6.46 30.41
C ALA A 245 -7.98 -5.77 31.43
N THR A 246 -6.66 -5.85 31.25
CA THR A 246 -5.68 -5.16 32.11
C THR A 246 -5.88 -3.64 32.07
N LEU A 247 -6.08 -3.04 30.89
CA LEU A 247 -6.30 -1.60 30.77
C LEU A 247 -7.59 -1.15 31.48
N LEU A 248 -8.67 -1.91 31.35
CA LEU A 248 -9.94 -1.65 32.03
C LEU A 248 -9.86 -1.80 33.55
N SER A 249 -8.95 -2.64 34.08
CA SER A 249 -8.75 -2.75 35.53
C SER A 249 -8.06 -1.53 36.15
N PHE A 250 -7.34 -0.73 35.36
CA PHE A 250 -6.68 0.50 35.82
C PHE A 250 -7.52 1.76 35.62
N ASP A 251 -8.50 1.75 34.71
CA ASP A 251 -9.30 2.92 34.39
C ASP A 251 -10.80 2.67 34.62
N ARG A 252 -11.30 2.94 35.83
CA ARG A 252 -12.72 2.78 36.17
C ARG A 252 -13.64 3.79 35.47
N ASN A 253 -13.10 4.77 34.73
CA ASN A 253 -13.88 5.82 34.06
C ASN A 253 -13.62 5.97 32.54
N GLY A 254 -12.86 5.07 31.91
CA GLY A 254 -12.48 5.22 30.49
C GLY A 254 -12.77 3.98 29.65
N SER A 255 -13.67 4.09 28.68
CA SER A 255 -13.80 3.11 27.60
C SER A 255 -12.57 3.19 26.70
N ALA A 256 -11.64 2.23 26.83
CA ALA A 256 -10.49 2.08 25.94
C ALA A 256 -10.91 1.55 24.55
N VAL A 257 -11.69 2.35 23.82
CA VAL A 257 -11.76 2.25 22.36
C VAL A 257 -10.52 2.99 21.85
N CYS A 258 -9.67 2.28 21.11
CA CYS A 258 -8.56 2.87 20.39
C CYS A 258 -9.14 3.84 19.34
N SER A 259 -9.33 5.10 19.73
CA SER A 259 -9.57 6.18 18.78
C SER A 259 -8.24 6.48 18.11
N ILE A 260 -8.10 6.12 16.85
CA ILE A 260 -7.11 6.74 15.99
C ILE A 260 -7.58 8.20 15.84
N GLN A 261 -6.95 9.10 16.60
CA GLN A 261 -7.12 10.56 16.48
C GLN A 261 -6.33 11.10 15.29
#